data_AF-A0A2V8DAI7-F1
#
_entry.id   AF-A0A2V8DAI7-F1
#
_cell.length_a   1.000
_cell.length_b   1.000
_cell.length_c   1.000
_cell.angle_alpha   90.00
_cell.angle_beta   90.00
_cell.angle_gamma   90.00
#
_symmetry.space_group_name_H-M   'P 1'
#
loop_
_entity.id
_entity.type
_entity.pdbx_description
1 polymer ?
#
loop_
_entity_poly.entity_id
_entity_poly.type
_entity_poly.pdbx_seq_one_letter_code
_entity_poly.pdbx_strand_id
1 'polypeptide(L)'
;MRLLVSVASAAEASAALAGGADVIDAKDPRAGALGAVSTEVLSEIHAAVASRRPVTAALGDAADDSEIERASRAFAAAGASLVKVGFAGI
;
A
#
# COMPACT_ATOMS: atom_id res chain seq x y z
N MET A 1 17.47 11.10 3.63
CA MET A 1 16.91 9.80 3.17
C MET A 1 15.65 9.51 3.97
N ARG A 2 14.63 8.86 3.39
CA ARG A 2 13.41 8.42 4.12
C ARG A 2 13.32 6.89 4.10
N LEU A 3 12.93 6.27 5.21
CA LEU A 3 12.73 4.83 5.33
C LEU A 3 11.28 4.45 5.01
N LEU A 4 11.09 3.61 4.00
CA LEU A 4 9.81 3.00 3.66
C LEU A 4 9.82 1.53 4.10
N VAL A 5 8.79 1.10 4.83
CA VAL A 5 8.65 -0.29 5.28
C VAL A 5 7.38 -0.89 4.70
N SER A 6 7.52 -1.97 3.93
CA SER A 6 6.38 -2.70 3.38
C SER A 6 5.76 -3.61 4.43
N VAL A 7 4.43 -3.59 4.53
CA VAL A 7 3.62 -4.33 5.50
C VAL A 7 2.41 -4.96 4.82
N ALA A 8 2.00 -6.12 5.30
CA ALA A 8 0.85 -6.88 4.78
C ALA A 8 -0.32 -6.94 5.79
N SER A 9 -0.20 -6.31 6.96
CA SER A 9 -1.25 -6.29 7.99
C SER A 9 -1.18 -5.07 8.91
N ALA A 10 -2.25 -4.79 9.65
CA ALA A 10 -2.29 -3.74 10.68
C ALA A 10 -1.28 -3.96 11.82
N ALA A 11 -1.00 -5.23 12.17
CA ALA A 11 -0.01 -5.57 13.19
C ALA A 11 1.41 -5.18 12.73
N GLU A 12 1.76 -5.52 11.48
CA GLU A 12 3.03 -5.11 10.88
C GLU A 12 3.12 -3.59 10.71
N ALA A 13 2.03 -2.92 10.33
CA ALA A 13 1.97 -1.46 10.24
C ALA A 13 2.27 -0.79 11.60
N SER A 14 1.70 -1.32 12.68
CA SER A 14 1.96 -0.85 14.05
C SER A 14 3.41 -1.07 14.46
N ALA A 15 3.99 -2.22 14.12
CA ALA A 15 5.39 -2.53 14.39
C ALA A 15 6.35 -1.64 13.58
N ALA A 16 6.08 -1.42 12.29
CA ALA A 16 6.87 -0.55 11.43
C ALA A 16 6.82 0.92 11.90
N LEU A 17 5.65 1.37 12.34
CA LEU A 17 5.49 2.69 12.94
C LEU A 17 6.31 2.83 14.23
N ALA A 18 6.24 1.85 15.13
CA ALA A 18 7.04 1.83 16.37
C ALA A 18 8.55 1.74 16.09
N GLY A 19 8.93 1.06 15.00
CA GLY A 19 10.31 0.96 14.51
C GLY A 19 10.84 2.22 13.81
N GLY A 20 10.03 3.27 13.68
CA GLY A 20 10.47 4.55 13.15
C GLY A 20 10.40 4.68 11.62
N ALA A 21 9.63 3.85 10.92
CA ALA A 21 9.39 4.01 9.49
C ALA A 21 8.88 5.43 9.17
N ASP A 22 9.38 6.03 8.08
CA ASP A 22 8.91 7.33 7.58
C ASP A 22 7.67 7.18 6.69
N VAL A 23 7.53 6.02 6.03
CA VAL A 23 6.40 5.67 5.17
C VAL A 23 5.99 4.23 5.45
N ILE A 24 4.70 4.00 5.61
CA ILE A 24 4.11 2.67 5.75
C ILE A 24 3.57 2.27 4.39
N ASP A 25 3.99 1.12 3.90
CA ASP A 25 3.70 0.71 2.54
C ASP A 25 2.91 -0.61 2.49
N ALA A 26 1.65 -0.56 2.13
CA ALA A 26 0.80 -1.72 2.03
C ALA A 26 1.17 -2.55 0.77
N LYS A 27 1.65 -3.78 0.99
CA LYS A 27 2.09 -4.70 -0.07
C LYS A 27 2.03 -6.15 0.41
N ASP A 28 1.53 -7.05 -0.43
CA ASP A 28 1.55 -8.49 -0.19
C ASP A 28 2.57 -9.18 -1.13
N PRO A 29 3.74 -9.63 -0.62
CA PRO A 29 4.75 -10.30 -1.45
C PRO A 29 4.27 -11.65 -2.00
N ARG A 30 3.20 -12.25 -1.47
CA ARG A 30 2.63 -13.50 -1.99
C ARG A 30 1.91 -13.28 -3.33
N ALA A 31 1.52 -12.03 -3.60
CA ALA A 31 0.91 -11.60 -4.86
C ALA A 31 1.93 -10.98 -5.84
N GLY A 32 3.24 -11.11 -5.58
CA GLY A 32 4.31 -10.65 -6.46
C GLY A 32 5.10 -9.45 -5.94
N ALA A 33 6.05 -8.96 -6.75
CA ALA A 33 6.98 -7.90 -6.34
C ALA A 33 6.30 -6.56 -6.03
N LEU A 34 5.17 -6.26 -6.67
CA LEU A 34 4.27 -5.15 -6.33
C LEU A 34 2.86 -5.66 -5.98
N GLY A 35 2.76 -6.86 -5.42
CA GLY A 35 1.49 -7.47 -5.05
C GLY A 35 0.67 -6.58 -4.11
N ALA A 36 -0.61 -6.40 -4.46
CA ALA A 36 -1.53 -5.59 -3.70
C ALA A 36 -2.07 -6.35 -2.47
N VAL A 37 -2.30 -5.63 -1.37
CA VAL A 37 -3.20 -6.10 -0.30
C VAL A 37 -4.66 -5.85 -0.71
N SER A 38 -5.63 -6.42 0.01
CA SER A 38 -7.04 -6.04 -0.21
C SER A 38 -7.33 -4.63 0.31
N THR A 39 -8.42 -4.01 -0.16
CA THR A 39 -8.87 -2.69 0.29
C THR A 39 -9.25 -2.66 1.77
N GLU A 40 -9.73 -3.78 2.30
CA GLU A 40 -10.08 -3.96 3.71
C GLU A 40 -8.80 -3.95 4.56
N VAL A 41 -7.80 -4.74 4.16
CA VAL A 41 -6.48 -4.77 4.81
C VAL A 41 -5.80 -3.41 4.75
N LEU A 42 -5.89 -2.70 3.62
CA LEU A 42 -5.38 -1.34 3.50
C LEU A 42 -6.09 -0.38 4.47
N SER A 43 -7.41 -0.49 4.62
CA SER A 43 -8.18 0.33 5.56
C SER A 43 -7.79 0.03 7.02
N GLU A 44 -7.54 -1.22 7.36
CA GLU A 44 -7.03 -1.63 8.68
C GLU A 44 -5.61 -1.09 8.94
N ILE A 45 -4.72 -1.15 7.94
CA ILE A 45 -3.38 -0.55 8.00
C ILE A 45 -3.50 0.96 8.21
N HIS A 46 -4.34 1.64 7.43
CA HIS A 46 -4.57 3.08 7.54
C HIS A 46 -5.05 3.46 8.95
N ALA A 47 -6.02 2.72 9.50
CA ALA A 47 -6.53 2.92 10.84
C ALA A 47 -5.44 2.70 11.91
N ALA A 48 -4.61 1.66 11.79
CA ALA A 48 -3.51 1.38 12.71
C ALA A 48 -2.44 2.49 12.72
N VAL A 49 -2.13 3.05 11.55
CA VAL A 49 -1.18 4.16 11.42
C VAL A 49 -1.76 5.46 11.99
N ALA A 50 -3.09 5.64 11.94
CA ALA A 50 -3.82 6.76 12.54
C ALA A 50 -3.23 8.13 12.16
N SER A 51 -2.97 8.33 10.86
CA SER A 51 -2.39 9.57 10.29
C SER A 51 -1.00 9.97 10.81
N ARG A 52 -0.30 9.11 11.56
CA ARG A 52 1.04 9.42 12.10
C ARG A 52 2.13 9.42 11.04
N ARG A 53 1.94 8.63 9.98
CA ARG A 53 2.82 8.51 8.81
C ARG A 53 1.97 8.37 7.54
N PRO A 54 2.49 8.77 6.37
CA PRO A 54 1.83 8.47 5.10
C PRO A 54 1.72 6.96 4.89
N VAL A 55 0.56 6.53 4.42
CA VAL A 55 0.32 5.16 3.95
C VAL A 55 0.35 5.15 2.43
N THR A 56 1.19 4.32 1.84
CA THR A 56 1.23 4.05 0.40
C THR A 56 0.80 2.63 0.12
N ALA A 57 0.49 2.29 -1.12
CA ALA A 57 0.10 0.94 -1.47
C ALA A 57 0.60 0.52 -2.85
N ALA A 58 0.91 -0.77 -3.01
CA ALA A 58 1.12 -1.36 -4.33
C ALA A 58 -0.23 -1.80 -4.93
N LEU A 59 -0.42 -1.59 -6.24
CA LEU A 59 -1.64 -1.95 -6.96
C LEU A 59 -1.57 -3.30 -7.69
N GLY A 60 -0.41 -3.97 -7.68
CA GLY A 60 -0.15 -5.12 -8.54
C GLY A 60 0.47 -4.72 -9.88
N ASP A 61 0.60 -5.72 -10.75
CA ASP A 61 1.07 -5.57 -12.12
C ASP A 61 -0.14 -5.31 -13.04
N ALA A 62 -0.36 -4.05 -13.40
CA ALA A 62 -1.52 -3.63 -14.20
C ALA A 62 -1.35 -3.98 -15.68
N ALA A 63 -2.45 -4.40 -16.31
CA ALA A 63 -2.49 -4.76 -17.74
C ALA A 63 -2.85 -3.58 -18.65
N ASP A 64 -3.54 -2.56 -18.14
CA ASP A 64 -3.94 -1.35 -18.88
C ASP A 64 -4.22 -0.14 -17.97
N ASP A 65 -4.35 1.04 -18.58
CA ASP A 65 -4.63 2.31 -17.89
C ASP A 65 -5.96 2.31 -17.12
N SER A 66 -6.96 1.57 -17.60
CA SER A 66 -8.29 1.51 -16.96
C SER A 66 -8.22 0.75 -15.64
N GLU A 67 -7.37 -0.27 -15.56
CA GLU A 67 -7.08 -0.99 -14.33
C GLU A 67 -6.34 -0.10 -13.33
N ILE A 68 -5.33 0.66 -13.80
CA ILE A 68 -4.62 1.64 -12.97
C ILE A 68 -5.60 2.65 -12.38
N GLU A 69 -6.47 3.25 -13.20
CA GLU A 69 -7.42 4.26 -12.73
C GLU A 69 -8.37 3.68 -11.66
N ARG A 70 -8.98 2.54 -11.96
CA ARG A 70 -9.97 1.90 -11.09
C ARG A 70 -9.35 1.48 -9.76
N ALA A 71 -8.17 0.85 -9.79
CA ALA A 71 -7.45 0.45 -8.60
C ALA A 71 -6.97 1.66 -7.79
N SER A 72 -6.46 2.72 -8.45
CA SER A 72 -6.04 3.95 -7.79
C SER A 72 -7.18 4.61 -7.02
N ARG A 73 -8.39 4.68 -7.61
CA ARG A 73 -9.58 5.23 -6.93
C ARG A 73 -9.98 4.40 -5.70
N ALA A 74 -10.00 3.08 -5.83
CA ALA A 74 -10.35 2.18 -4.73
C ALA A 74 -9.35 2.28 -3.57
N PHE A 75 -8.05 2.31 -3.88
CA PHE A 75 -7.00 2.37 -2.87
C PHE A 75 -6.90 3.75 -2.21
N ALA A 76 -7.14 4.83 -2.97
CA ALA A 76 -7.24 6.17 -2.40
C ALA A 76 -8.43 6.26 -1.41
N ALA A 77 -9.59 5.69 -1.76
CA ALA A 77 -10.75 5.63 -0.87
C ALA A 77 -10.50 4.80 0.40
N ALA A 78 -9.64 3.77 0.31
CA ALA A 78 -9.20 2.96 1.44
C ALA A 78 -8.06 3.60 2.28
N GLY A 79 -7.57 4.78 1.90
CA GLY A 79 -6.63 5.57 2.71
C GLY A 79 -5.17 5.59 2.22
N ALA A 80 -4.90 5.13 0.99
CA ALA A 80 -3.59 5.33 0.37
C ALA A 80 -3.39 6.79 -0.06
N SER A 81 -2.27 7.38 0.33
CA SER A 81 -1.83 8.72 -0.06
C SER A 81 -1.03 8.74 -1.37
N LEU A 82 -0.42 7.60 -1.71
CA LEU A 82 0.28 7.35 -2.97
C LEU A 82 0.12 5.88 -3.33
N VAL A 83 0.01 5.59 -4.62
CA VAL A 83 -0.08 4.24 -5.16
C VAL A 83 1.14 3.93 -6.02
N LYS A 84 1.56 2.67 -6.03
CA LYS A 84 2.66 2.16 -6.86
C LYS A 84 2.12 1.15 -7.86
N VAL A 85 2.44 1.36 -9.12
CA VAL A 85 1.96 0.55 -10.24
C VAL A 85 3.12 -0.33 -10.72
N GLY A 86 2.89 -1.64 -10.83
CA GLY A 86 3.72 -2.51 -11.64
C GLY A 86 3.20 -2.50 -13.07
N PHE A 87 4.10 -2.43 -14.05
CA PHE A 87 3.73 -2.43 -15.46
C PHE A 87 3.92 -3.82 -16.06
N ALA A 88 2.84 -4.46 -16.48
CA ALA A 88 2.87 -5.78 -17.12
C ALA A 88 3.03 -5.70 -18.65
N GLY A 89 3.84 -4.76 -19.15
CA GLY A 89 4.08 -4.56 -20.59
C GLY A 89 3.25 -3.46 -21.26
N ILE A 90 2.79 -2.48 -20.48
CA ILE A 90 2.23 -1.21 -20.97
C ILE A 90 3.30 -0.13 -21.15
#